data_AF-A0A974ATF0-F1
#
_entry.id   AF-A0A974ATF0-F1
#
_cell.length_a   1.000
_cell.length_b   1.000
_cell.length_c   1.000
_cell.angle_alpha   90.00
_cell.angle_beta   90.00
_cell.angle_gamma   90.00
#
_symmetry.space_group_name_H-M   'P 1'
#
loop_
_entity.id
_entity.type
_entity.pdbx_description
1 polymer ?
#
loop_
_entity_poly.entity_id
_entity_poly.type
_entity_poly.pdbx_seq_one_letter_code
_entity_poly.pdbx_strand_id
1 'polypeptide(L)'
;MPARSLTVTLPADLAEMVESKVASGAYASESEVVGDALRALDRETAAHDAALRRQVETSLADPRPPVPAEGVFGRLRAHHVQQRA
;
A
#
# COMPACT_ATOMS: atom_id res chain seq x y z
N MET A 1 24.59 -3.48 16.21
CA MET A 1 23.50 -2.48 16.07
C MET A 1 22.84 -2.34 17.43
N PRO A 2 22.64 -1.13 17.97
CA PRO A 2 21.94 -0.98 19.24
C PRO A 2 20.47 -1.39 19.08
N ALA A 3 19.99 -2.29 19.94
CA ALA A 3 18.58 -2.62 20.05
C ALA A 3 17.93 -1.73 21.12
N ARG A 4 16.70 -1.25 20.86
CA ARG A 4 15.89 -0.52 21.84
C ARG A 4 14.65 -1.34 22.18
N SER A 5 14.27 -1.39 23.45
CA SER A 5 13.01 -1.98 23.87
C SER A 5 11.86 -0.98 23.66
N LEU A 6 10.70 -1.51 23.28
CA LEU A 6 9.47 -0.73 23.13
C LEU A 6 8.34 -1.53 23.80
N THR A 7 7.51 -0.87 24.60
CA THR A 7 6.28 -1.45 25.15
C THR A 7 5.11 -0.95 24.33
N VAL A 8 4.37 -1.86 23.72
CA VAL A 8 3.19 -1.56 22.91
C VAL A 8 2.04 -2.47 23.31
N THR A 9 0.82 -1.99 23.21
CA THR A 9 -0.37 -2.79 23.43
C THR A 9 -0.93 -3.23 22.09
N LEU A 10 -1.05 -4.54 21.90
CA LEU A 10 -1.69 -5.11 20.72
C LEU A 10 -3.16 -5.46 21.04
N PRO A 11 -4.07 -5.29 20.07
CA PRO A 11 -5.35 -5.99 20.05
C PRO A 11 -5.18 -7.50 20.26
N ALA A 12 -6.16 -8.15 20.89
CA ALA A 12 -6.07 -9.56 21.29
C ALA A 12 -5.80 -10.49 20.09
N ASP A 13 -6.45 -10.25 18.96
CA ASP A 13 -6.29 -11.00 17.71
C ASP A 13 -4.85 -10.91 17.16
N LEU A 14 -4.23 -9.72 17.23
CA LEU A 14 -2.85 -9.55 16.79
C LEU A 14 -1.85 -10.19 17.76
N ALA A 15 -2.12 -10.16 19.06
CA ALA A 15 -1.31 -10.84 20.06
C ALA A 15 -1.34 -12.37 19.85
N GLU A 16 -2.53 -12.95 19.68
CA GLU A 16 -2.71 -14.38 19.37
C GLU A 16 -1.98 -14.78 18.07
N MET A 17 -2.03 -13.92 17.05
CA MET A 17 -1.30 -14.17 15.80
C MET A 17 0.21 -14.20 16.00
N VAL A 18 0.77 -13.32 16.83
CA VAL A 18 2.21 -13.30 17.15
C VAL A 18 2.58 -14.56 17.93
N GLU A 19 1.81 -14.90 18.96
CA GLU A 19 2.03 -16.12 19.77
C GLU A 19 1.98 -17.38 18.91
N SER A 20 0.99 -17.50 18.02
CA SER A 20 0.86 -18.64 17.09
C SER A 20 2.07 -18.80 16.17
N LYS A 21 2.61 -17.69 15.67
CA LYS A 21 3.82 -17.70 14.82
C LYS A 21 5.04 -18.20 15.57
N VAL A 22 5.21 -17.80 16.83
CA VAL A 22 6.32 -18.30 17.66
C VAL A 22 6.09 -19.76 18.06
N ALA A 23 4.88 -20.13 18.48
CA ALA A 23 4.52 -21.49 18.89
C ALA A 23 4.67 -22.50 17.74
N SER A 24 4.44 -22.10 16.49
CA SER A 24 4.69 -22.93 15.32
C SER A 24 6.17 -23.20 15.03
N GLY A 25 7.09 -22.48 15.69
CA GLY A 25 8.53 -22.53 15.43
C GLY A 25 8.96 -21.75 14.18
N ALA A 26 8.05 -21.02 13.52
CA ALA A 26 8.39 -20.19 12.36
C ALA A 26 9.27 -18.99 12.72
N TYR A 27 9.24 -18.56 13.98
CA TYR A 27 10.02 -17.44 14.53
C TYR A 27 10.59 -17.82 15.90
N ALA A 28 11.77 -17.30 16.22
CA ALA A 28 12.44 -17.56 17.49
C ALA A 28 11.94 -16.64 18.62
N SER A 29 11.29 -15.52 18.30
CA SER A 29 10.72 -14.60 19.29
C SER A 29 9.61 -13.71 18.72
N GLU A 30 8.80 -13.13 19.60
CA GLU A 30 7.78 -12.13 19.27
C GLU A 30 8.43 -10.87 18.67
N SER A 31 9.62 -10.50 19.15
CA SER A 31 10.38 -9.36 18.63
C SER A 31 10.79 -9.57 17.17
N GLU A 32 11.07 -10.82 16.78
CA GLU A 32 11.39 -11.17 15.39
C GLU A 32 10.16 -11.07 14.49
N VAL A 33 9.01 -11.60 14.95
CA VAL A 33 7.73 -11.48 14.25
C VAL A 33 7.38 -10.02 13.97
N VAL A 34 7.42 -9.17 15.00
CA VAL A 34 7.11 -7.74 14.89
C VAL A 34 8.13 -7.03 14.00
N GLY A 35 9.41 -7.34 14.15
CA GLY A 35 10.46 -6.76 13.30
C GLY A 35 10.26 -7.07 11.83
N ASP A 36 9.93 -8.31 11.49
CA ASP A 36 9.66 -8.72 10.12
C ASP A 36 8.36 -8.12 9.56
N ALA A 37 7.32 -8.03 10.38
CA ALA A 37 6.08 -7.36 10.00
C ALA A 37 6.33 -5.88 9.64
N LEU A 38 7.12 -5.16 10.45
CA LEU A 38 7.47 -3.77 10.18
C LEU A 38 8.29 -3.60 8.90
N ARG A 39 9.24 -4.49 8.62
CA ARG A 39 10.00 -4.49 7.35
C ARG A 39 9.12 -4.82 6.15
N ALA A 40 8.13 -5.68 6.32
CA ALA A 40 7.16 -5.98 5.26
C ALA A 40 6.31 -4.74 4.94
N LEU A 41 5.81 -4.05 5.97
CA LEU A 41 5.03 -2.82 5.83
C LEU A 41 5.84 -1.70 5.15
N ASP A 42 7.11 -1.53 5.52
CA ASP A 42 8.00 -0.54 4.89
C ASP A 42 8.18 -0.82 3.39
N ARG A 43 8.42 -2.09 3.02
CA ARG A 43 8.54 -2.50 1.61
C ARG A 43 7.25 -2.25 0.82
N GLU A 44 6.10 -2.57 1.40
CA GLU A 44 4.79 -2.34 0.76
C GLU A 44 4.54 -0.84 0.54
N THR A 45 4.81 -0.03 1.57
CA THR A 45 4.67 1.43 1.51
C THR A 45 5.59 2.02 0.46
N ALA A 46 6.87 1.64 0.45
CA ALA A 46 7.83 2.11 -0.54
C ALA A 46 7.44 1.72 -1.97
N ALA A 47 6.91 0.50 -2.17
CA ALA A 47 6.44 0.05 -3.48
C ALA A 47 5.21 0.85 -3.96
N HIS A 48 4.26 1.12 -3.06
CA HIS A 48 3.07 1.93 -3.33
C HIS A 48 3.46 3.35 -3.73
N ASP A 49 4.29 3.99 -2.91
CA ASP A 49 4.83 5.33 -3.16
C ASP A 49 5.56 5.42 -4.51
N ALA A 50 6.42 4.44 -4.80
CA ALA A 50 7.15 4.41 -6.05
C ALA A 50 6.20 4.26 -7.25
N ALA A 51 5.11 3.50 -7.13
CA ALA A 51 4.10 3.40 -8.17
C ALA A 51 3.39 4.74 -8.41
N LEU A 52 2.98 5.43 -7.35
CA LEU A 52 2.36 6.76 -7.46
C LEU A 52 3.30 7.79 -8.07
N ARG A 53 4.57 7.84 -7.63
CA ARG A 53 5.58 8.75 -8.20
C ARG A 53 5.76 8.50 -9.70
N ARG A 54 5.86 7.24 -10.14
CA ARG A 54 5.95 6.90 -11.56
C ARG A 54 4.73 7.36 -12.36
N GLN A 55 3.51 7.25 -11.80
CA GLN A 55 2.30 7.72 -12.46
C GLN A 55 2.31 9.26 -12.64
N VAL A 56 2.75 9.98 -11.62
CA VAL A 56 2.90 11.45 -11.68
C VAL A 56 3.96 11.84 -12.69
N GLU A 57 5.14 11.22 -12.66
CA GLU A 57 6.22 11.46 -13.62
C GLU A 57 5.78 11.21 -15.06
N THR A 58 5.08 10.09 -15.30
CA THR A 58 4.51 9.76 -16.62
C THR A 58 3.52 10.84 -17.08
N SER A 59 2.69 11.34 -16.17
CA SER A 59 1.70 12.38 -16.50
C SER A 59 2.35 13.74 -16.77
N LEU A 60 3.42 14.08 -16.04
CA LEU A 60 4.17 15.32 -16.27
C LEU A 60 5.01 15.28 -17.56
N ALA A 61 5.47 14.09 -17.95
CA ALA A 61 6.20 13.87 -19.19
C ALA A 61 5.29 13.76 -20.44
N ASP A 62 3.97 13.71 -20.25
CA ASP A 62 3.01 13.61 -21.35
C ASP A 62 2.95 14.92 -22.15
N PRO A 63 3.33 14.93 -23.45
CA PRO A 63 3.33 16.14 -24.26
C PRO A 63 1.93 16.56 -24.73
N ARG A 64 0.89 15.73 -24.49
CA ARG A 64 -0.47 16.04 -24.94
C ARG A 64 -1.01 17.27 -24.21
N PRO A 65 -1.76 18.14 -24.91
CA PRO A 65 -2.32 19.33 -24.29
C PRO A 65 -3.38 18.94 -23.22
N PRO A 66 -3.55 19.77 -22.18
CA PRO A 66 -4.62 19.60 -21.22
C PRO A 66 -5.99 19.59 -21.90
N VAL A 67 -6.89 18.73 -21.41
CA VAL A 67 -8.26 18.65 -21.92
C VAL A 67 -9.20 19.42 -21.00
N PRO A 68 -10.07 20.30 -21.54
CA PRO A 68 -11.12 20.95 -20.76
C PRO A 68 -12.05 19.91 -20.11
N ALA A 69 -12.37 20.11 -18.83
CA ALA A 69 -13.21 19.19 -18.07
C ALA A 69 -14.57 18.91 -18.74
N GLU A 70 -15.21 19.94 -19.31
CA GLU A 70 -16.46 19.79 -20.06
C GLU A 70 -16.36 18.79 -21.21
N GLY A 71 -15.25 18.85 -21.97
CA GLY A 71 -14.97 17.93 -23.06
C GLY A 71 -14.75 16.49 -22.58
N VAL A 72 -14.12 16.31 -21.41
CA VAL A 72 -13.96 14.98 -20.79
C VAL A 72 -15.32 14.39 -20.43
N PHE A 73 -16.13 15.12 -19.67
CA PHE A 73 -17.43 14.64 -19.22
C PHE A 73 -18.41 14.41 -20.39
N GLY A 74 -18.36 15.24 -21.42
CA GLY A 74 -19.13 15.05 -22.66
C GLY A 74 -18.82 13.69 -23.31
N ARG A 75 -17.53 13.37 -23.50
CA ARG A 75 -17.10 12.08 -24.07
C ARG A 75 -17.48 10.89 -23.20
N LEU A 76 -17.32 11.00 -21.87
CA LEU A 76 -17.68 9.92 -20.94
C LEU A 76 -19.18 9.59 -20.98
N ARG A 77 -20.05 10.61 -21.01
CA ARG A 77 -21.50 10.40 -21.13
C ARG A 77 -21.87 9.73 -22.44
N ALA A 78 -21.32 10.19 -23.56
CA ALA A 78 -21.58 9.58 -24.87
C ALA A 78 -21.19 8.09 -24.90
N HIS A 79 -20.04 7.74 -24.31
CA HIS A 79 -19.58 6.36 -24.20
C HIS A 79 -20.51 5.48 -23.35
N HIS A 80 -21.01 5.99 -22.21
CA HIS A 80 -21.97 5.25 -21.38
C HIS A 80 -23.32 5.01 -22.07
N VAL A 81 -23.77 5.95 -22.91
CA VAL A 81 -24.99 5.77 -23.71
C VAL A 81 -24.80 4.69 -24.76
N GLN A 82 -23.65 4.65 -25.43
CA GLN A 82 -23.33 3.62 -26.43
C GLN A 82 -23.19 2.22 -25.83
N GLN A 83 -22.72 2.08 -24.58
CA GLN A 83 -22.60 0.77 -23.92
C GLN A 83 -23.92 0.23 -23.35
N ARG A 84 -24.96 1.06 -23.24
CA ARG A 84 -26.28 0.67 -22.71
C ARG A 84 -27.33 0.43 -23.80
N ALA A 85 -26.98 0.67 -25.07
CA ALA A 85 -27.79 0.35 -26.24
C ALA A 85 -27.40 -1.02 -26.80
#